data_AF-A0A6I9PG11-F1
#
_entry.id   AF-A0A6I9PG11-F1
#
_cell.length_a   1.000
_cell.length_b   1.000
_cell.length_c   1.000
_cell.angle_alpha   90.00
_cell.angle_beta   90.00
_cell.angle_gamma   90.00
#
_symmetry.space_group_name_H-M   'P 1'
#
loop_
_entity.id
_entity.type
_entity.pdbx_description
1 polymer ?
#
loop_
_entity_poly.entity_id
_entity_poly.type
_entity_poly.pdbx_seq_one_letter_code
_entity_poly.pdbx_strand_id
1 'polypeptide(L)'
;VFRYSYMIDNVILLITGTLHQRAISELVPKCHPLGSFEQMEAVNIAQTPAELYNAILVDTPLAAFFQDCISEQDLDEMNIEIIRNTLYKAYLEAFYKFCSNLGGTTADTMCPILEFEADRRAFIITINSFGTELSKEDRAKLFPHCGKLYPEGLAQLARADDYEQVKAVADFYPVSPKASFLLRSPQTNQI
;
A
#
# COMPACT_ATOMS: atom_id res chain seq x y z
N VAL A 1 -9.74 6.26 10.74
CA VAL A 1 -9.64 5.25 9.67
C VAL A 1 -9.39 5.88 8.31
N PHE A 2 -10.28 6.69 7.73
CA PHE A 2 -10.06 7.30 6.41
C PHE A 2 -8.76 8.12 6.26
N ARG A 3 -8.30 8.78 7.35
CA ARG A 3 -7.04 9.53 7.36
C ARG A 3 -5.80 8.63 7.25
N TYR A 4 -5.90 7.34 7.57
CA TYR A 4 -4.75 6.44 7.64
C TYR A 4 -4.14 6.16 6.27
N SER A 5 -4.94 6.13 5.20
CA SER A 5 -4.41 6.06 3.82
C SER A 5 -3.45 7.22 3.55
N TYR A 6 -3.87 8.45 3.84
CA TYR A 6 -3.03 9.64 3.67
C TYR A 6 -1.85 9.69 4.64
N MET A 7 -2.00 9.15 5.85
CA MET A 7 -0.89 9.03 6.80
C MET A 7 0.17 8.06 6.27
N ILE A 8 -0.23 6.89 5.74
CA ILE A 8 0.70 5.95 5.12
C ILE A 8 1.45 6.62 3.96
N ASP A 9 0.74 7.30 3.06
CA ASP A 9 1.39 7.99 1.93
C ASP A 9 2.38 9.07 2.39
N ASN A 10 2.02 9.85 3.41
CA ASN A 10 2.90 10.87 3.99
C ASN A 10 4.13 10.23 4.66
N VAL A 11 3.94 9.15 5.42
CA VAL A 11 5.03 8.40 6.07
C VAL A 11 6.02 7.90 5.02
N ILE A 12 5.52 7.29 3.95
CA ILE A 12 6.37 6.79 2.88
C ILE A 12 7.10 7.94 2.17
N LEU A 13 6.41 9.04 1.86
CA LEU A 13 7.03 10.22 1.26
C LEU A 13 8.20 10.77 2.11
N LEU A 14 8.02 10.81 3.42
CA LEU A 14 9.03 11.29 4.36
C LEU A 14 10.23 10.33 4.41
N ILE A 15 10.01 9.03 4.54
CA ILE A 15 11.09 8.03 4.57
C ILE A 15 11.88 8.04 3.26
N THR A 16 11.19 8.04 2.11
CA THR A 16 11.85 8.12 0.79
C THR A 16 12.64 9.42 0.63
N GLY A 17 12.10 10.55 1.08
CA GLY A 17 12.77 11.83 0.98
C GLY A 17 14.02 11.90 1.86
N THR A 18 13.97 11.38 3.10
CA THR A 18 15.14 11.29 3.99
C THR A 18 16.20 10.34 3.43
N LEU A 19 15.80 9.24 2.80
CA LEU A 19 16.73 8.32 2.11
C LEU A 19 17.50 9.03 0.99
N HIS A 20 16.84 9.96 0.30
CA HIS A 20 17.45 10.82 -0.73
C HIS A 20 18.14 12.07 -0.15
N GLN A 21 18.39 12.12 1.15
CA GLN A 21 19.04 13.24 1.86
C GLN A 21 18.33 14.59 1.69
N ARG A 22 17.00 14.59 1.50
CA ARG A 22 16.20 15.82 1.48
C ARG A 22 15.79 16.21 2.89
N ALA A 23 15.84 17.52 3.17
CA ALA A 23 15.42 18.03 4.46
C ALA A 23 13.91 17.82 4.66
N ILE A 24 13.52 17.36 5.85
CA ILE A 24 12.11 17.10 6.19
C ILE A 24 11.26 18.37 6.06
N SER A 25 11.82 19.54 6.36
CA SER A 25 11.17 20.85 6.17
C SER A 25 10.74 21.13 4.72
N GLU A 26 11.38 20.52 3.73
CA GLU A 26 10.99 20.63 2.31
C GLU A 26 9.94 19.60 1.89
N LEU A 27 9.83 18.49 2.64
CA LEU A 27 8.91 17.39 2.39
C LEU A 27 7.55 17.64 3.04
N VAL A 28 7.53 18.23 4.24
CA VAL A 28 6.31 18.53 5.02
C VAL A 28 5.27 19.33 4.21
N PRO A 29 5.64 20.38 3.44
CA PRO A 29 4.66 21.10 2.60
C PRO A 29 4.06 20.26 1.47
N LYS A 30 4.71 19.15 1.09
CA LYS A 30 4.25 18.22 0.05
C LYS A 30 3.37 17.10 0.62
N CYS A 31 3.29 16.96 1.94
CA CYS A 31 2.42 16.00 2.59
C CYS A 31 0.94 16.39 2.39
N HIS A 32 0.08 15.38 2.29
CA HIS A 32 -1.36 15.58 2.17
C HIS A 32 -1.94 16.06 3.51
N PRO A 33 -2.74 17.16 3.53
CA PRO A 33 -3.22 17.77 4.78
C PRO A 33 -4.16 16.86 5.59
N LEU A 34 -4.87 15.93 4.93
CA LEU A 34 -5.69 14.93 5.65
C LEU A 34 -4.85 13.87 6.38
N GLY A 35 -3.59 13.67 5.97
CA GLY A 35 -2.66 12.73 6.59
C GLY A 35 -1.71 13.37 7.59
N SER A 36 -1.94 14.63 7.98
CA SER A 36 -1.17 15.28 9.05
C SER A 36 -1.46 14.63 10.40
N PHE A 37 -0.43 14.50 11.23
CA PHE A 37 -0.50 14.02 12.61
C PHE A 37 0.09 15.07 13.55
N GLU A 38 -0.40 15.14 14.79
CA GLU A 38 -0.08 16.23 15.73
C GLU A 38 1.41 16.28 16.10
N GLN A 39 2.11 15.14 16.11
CA GLN A 39 3.54 15.04 16.44
C GLN A 39 4.49 15.24 15.23
N MET A 40 4.07 15.96 14.18
CA MET A 40 4.94 16.20 13.01
C MET A 40 6.22 16.97 13.36
N GLU A 41 6.24 17.67 14.50
CA GLU A 41 7.44 18.30 15.07
C GLU A 41 8.49 17.28 15.55
N ALA A 42 8.09 16.16 16.14
CA ALA A 42 9.02 15.09 16.55
C ALA A 42 9.70 14.45 15.33
N VAL A 43 8.93 14.32 14.24
CA VAL A 43 9.42 13.83 12.95
C VAL A 43 10.41 14.80 12.29
N ASN A 44 10.25 16.12 12.46
CA ASN A 44 11.21 17.10 11.93
C ASN A 44 12.62 17.00 12.53
N ILE A 45 12.77 16.34 13.68
CA ILE A 45 14.04 16.19 14.39
C ILE A 45 14.84 14.98 13.87
N ALA A 46 14.16 13.99 13.28
CA ALA A 46 14.80 12.80 12.75
C ALA A 46 15.75 13.15 11.59
N GLN A 47 17.01 12.73 11.67
CA GLN A 47 18.01 12.97 10.62
C GLN A 47 18.32 11.72 9.82
N THR A 48 17.97 10.55 10.36
CA THR A 48 18.15 9.27 9.68
C THR A 48 16.80 8.60 9.35
N PRO A 49 16.72 7.80 8.29
CA PRO A 49 15.52 7.01 7.98
C PRO A 49 15.11 6.09 9.13
N ALA A 50 16.07 5.56 9.89
CA ALA A 50 15.83 4.70 11.05
C ALA A 50 15.19 5.47 12.23
N GLU A 51 15.72 6.65 12.57
CA GLU A 51 15.10 7.54 13.57
C GLU A 51 13.69 7.94 13.17
N LEU A 52 13.50 8.24 11.88
CA LEU A 52 12.19 8.60 11.34
C LEU A 52 11.22 7.42 11.43
N TYR A 53 11.67 6.23 11.08
CA TYR A 53 10.91 4.99 11.22
C TYR A 53 10.48 4.78 12.68
N ASN A 54 11.40 4.86 13.64
CA ASN A 54 11.10 4.70 15.06
C ASN A 54 10.15 5.80 15.59
N ALA A 55 10.36 7.06 15.22
CA ALA A 55 9.46 8.15 15.61
C ALA A 55 8.03 7.89 15.12
N ILE A 56 7.88 7.42 13.87
CA ILE A 56 6.59 7.07 13.30
C ILE A 56 5.98 5.84 14.00
N LEU A 57 6.79 4.83 14.33
CA LEU A 57 6.33 3.65 15.08
C LEU A 57 5.87 3.96 16.50
N VAL A 58 6.50 4.91 17.17
CA VAL A 58 6.14 5.23 18.55
C VAL A 58 4.91 6.12 18.59
N ASP A 59 4.80 7.08 17.67
CA ASP A 59 3.83 8.17 17.77
C ASP A 59 2.60 8.02 16.87
N THR A 60 2.57 7.03 15.95
CA THR A 60 1.41 6.83 15.06
C THR A 60 0.64 5.55 15.39
N PRO A 61 -0.70 5.54 15.22
CA PRO A 61 -1.49 4.32 15.34
C PRO A 61 -1.17 3.28 14.25
N LEU A 62 -0.24 3.59 13.32
CA LEU A 62 0.26 2.65 12.33
C LEU A 62 1.23 1.63 12.94
N ALA A 63 1.75 1.88 14.15
CA ALA A 63 2.65 0.99 14.89
C ALA A 63 2.19 -0.48 14.90
N ALA A 64 0.89 -0.69 15.09
CA ALA A 64 0.28 -2.02 15.12
C ALA A 64 0.41 -2.79 13.80
N PHE A 65 0.71 -2.10 12.69
CA PHE A 65 0.84 -2.68 11.35
C PHE A 65 2.31 -2.87 10.92
N PHE A 66 3.28 -2.39 11.70
CA PHE A 66 4.70 -2.44 11.38
C PHE A 66 5.48 -3.57 12.08
N GLN A 67 4.91 -4.18 13.13
CA GLN A 67 5.61 -5.20 13.94
C GLN A 67 6.07 -6.44 13.14
N ASP A 68 5.46 -6.70 11.99
CA ASP A 68 5.74 -7.88 11.17
C ASP A 68 6.59 -7.59 9.91
N CYS A 69 7.02 -6.34 9.69
CA CYS A 69 7.50 -5.92 8.37
C CYS A 69 9.01 -6.02 8.16
N ILE A 70 9.87 -5.26 8.87
CA ILE A 70 11.27 -5.06 8.45
C ILE A 70 12.20 -4.78 9.64
N SER A 71 13.45 -5.26 9.56
CA SER A 71 14.57 -4.86 10.42
C SER A 71 15.16 -3.51 10.02
N GLU A 72 15.41 -2.66 11.01
CA GLU A 72 15.87 -1.26 10.91
C GLU A 72 17.09 -0.99 9.98
N GLN A 73 17.82 -2.03 9.58
CA GLN A 73 19.09 -1.92 8.84
C GLN A 73 18.95 -1.92 7.31
N ASP A 74 17.79 -2.26 6.75
CA ASP A 74 17.60 -2.42 5.30
C ASP A 74 16.54 -1.47 4.73
N LEU A 75 16.52 -0.20 5.13
CA LEU A 75 15.63 0.78 4.49
C LEU A 75 16.19 1.19 3.12
N ASP A 76 15.83 0.48 2.06
CA ASP A 76 16.06 0.83 0.66
C ASP A 76 14.75 1.14 -0.09
N GLU A 77 14.82 1.58 -1.35
CA GLU A 77 13.63 1.92 -2.14
C GLU A 77 12.66 0.75 -2.31
N MET A 78 13.19 -0.47 -2.45
CA MET A 78 12.39 -1.69 -2.58
C MET A 78 11.64 -2.00 -1.28
N ASN A 79 12.34 -1.91 -0.16
CA ASN A 79 11.82 -2.16 1.18
C ASN A 79 10.81 -1.09 1.59
N ILE A 80 10.96 0.15 1.13
CA ILE A 80 9.94 1.20 1.32
C ILE A 80 8.64 0.85 0.59
N GLU A 81 8.71 0.34 -0.64
CA GLU A 81 7.51 -0.11 -1.36
C GLU A 81 6.88 -1.35 -0.70
N ILE A 82 7.68 -2.27 -0.17
CA ILE A 82 7.21 -3.43 0.63
C ILE A 82 6.49 -2.95 1.91
N ILE A 83 7.07 -1.98 2.64
CA ILE A 83 6.44 -1.36 3.81
C ILE A 83 5.11 -0.73 3.41
N ARG A 84 5.09 0.08 2.35
CA ARG A 84 3.86 0.73 1.85
C ARG A 84 2.76 -0.31 1.62
N ASN A 85 3.08 -1.37 0.87
CA ASN A 85 2.09 -2.40 0.53
C ASN A 85 1.61 -3.17 1.76
N THR A 86 2.50 -3.48 2.70
CA THR A 86 2.13 -4.22 3.91
C THR A 86 1.25 -3.39 4.85
N LEU A 87 1.60 -2.11 5.04
CA LEU A 87 0.78 -1.15 5.77
C LEU A 87 -0.61 -1.01 5.18
N TYR A 88 -0.68 -0.89 3.85
CA TYR A 88 -1.97 -0.77 3.16
C TYR A 88 -2.80 -2.04 3.24
N LYS A 89 -2.18 -3.21 3.16
CA LYS A 89 -2.85 -4.50 3.39
C LYS A 89 -3.50 -4.53 4.77
N ALA A 90 -2.73 -4.26 5.82
CA ALA A 90 -3.24 -4.32 7.19
C ALA A 90 -4.32 -3.26 7.44
N TYR A 91 -4.15 -2.05 6.89
CA TYR A 91 -5.14 -0.99 6.91
C TYR A 91 -6.46 -1.42 6.23
N LEU A 92 -6.41 -1.99 5.02
CA LEU A 92 -7.60 -2.40 4.29
C LEU A 92 -8.34 -3.55 4.98
N GLU A 93 -7.61 -4.53 5.52
CA GLU A 93 -8.21 -5.64 6.27
C GLU A 93 -8.87 -5.16 7.58
N ALA A 94 -8.21 -4.27 8.32
CA ALA A 94 -8.77 -3.66 9.52
C ALA A 94 -9.99 -2.80 9.19
N PHE A 95 -9.95 -2.03 8.10
CA PHE A 95 -11.05 -1.16 7.72
C PHE A 95 -12.25 -1.96 7.19
N TYR A 96 -12.02 -3.03 6.44
CA TYR A 96 -13.07 -3.95 6.01
C TYR A 96 -13.79 -4.58 7.21
N LYS A 97 -13.03 -5.11 8.19
CA LYS A 97 -13.58 -5.64 9.44
C LYS A 97 -14.38 -4.58 10.21
N PHE A 98 -13.88 -3.36 10.28
CA PHE A 98 -14.59 -2.25 10.93
C PHE A 98 -15.92 -1.93 10.24
N CYS A 99 -15.95 -1.82 8.91
CA CYS A 99 -17.18 -1.59 8.14
C CYS A 99 -18.17 -2.76 8.25
N SER A 100 -17.67 -4.00 8.20
CA SER A 100 -18.50 -5.20 8.38
C SER A 100 -19.14 -5.25 9.77
N ASN A 101 -18.38 -4.90 10.81
CA ASN A 101 -18.88 -4.85 12.19
C ASN A 101 -19.93 -3.77 12.43
N LEU A 102 -19.86 -2.64 11.71
CA LEU A 102 -20.88 -1.58 11.79
C LEU A 102 -22.23 -2.04 11.21
N GLY A 103 -22.20 -2.92 10.21
CA GLY A 103 -23.40 -3.49 9.59
C GLY A 103 -24.29 -2.47 8.86
N GLY A 104 -25.45 -2.96 8.41
CA GLY A 104 -26.47 -2.17 7.72
C GLY A 104 -25.98 -1.60 6.37
N THR A 105 -26.57 -0.48 5.96
CA THR A 105 -26.28 0.17 4.67
C THR A 105 -24.81 0.58 4.52
N THR A 106 -24.10 0.85 5.63
CA THR A 106 -22.68 1.17 5.60
C THR A 106 -21.85 -0.03 5.14
N ALA A 107 -22.13 -1.23 5.66
CA ALA A 107 -21.44 -2.44 5.22
C ALA A 107 -21.78 -2.76 3.75
N ASP A 108 -23.05 -2.68 3.38
CA ASP A 108 -23.51 -3.01 2.01
C ASP A 108 -22.91 -2.10 0.93
N THR A 109 -22.57 -0.86 1.29
CA THR A 109 -21.98 0.11 0.35
C THR A 109 -20.46 0.15 0.44
N MET A 110 -19.88 0.13 1.63
CA MET A 110 -18.43 0.26 1.81
C MET A 110 -17.68 -1.04 1.54
N CYS A 111 -18.20 -2.20 1.93
CA CYS A 111 -17.50 -3.47 1.72
C CYS A 111 -17.20 -3.74 0.24
N PRO A 112 -18.14 -3.56 -0.71
CA PRO A 112 -17.84 -3.71 -2.14
C PRO A 112 -16.81 -2.71 -2.68
N ILE A 113 -16.76 -1.50 -2.13
CA ILE A 113 -15.77 -0.49 -2.51
C ILE A 113 -14.37 -0.90 -2.03
N LEU A 114 -14.28 -1.41 -0.79
CA LEU A 114 -13.03 -1.90 -0.22
C LEU A 114 -12.54 -3.18 -0.89
N GLU A 115 -13.44 -4.08 -1.26
CA GLU A 115 -13.13 -5.27 -2.07
C GLU A 115 -12.49 -4.87 -3.40
N PHE A 116 -13.06 -3.87 -4.09
CA PHE A 116 -12.49 -3.37 -5.34
C PHE A 116 -11.12 -2.72 -5.16
N GLU A 117 -10.92 -1.95 -4.09
CA GLU A 117 -9.61 -1.33 -3.81
C GLU A 117 -8.55 -2.38 -3.44
N ALA A 118 -8.94 -3.44 -2.72
CA ALA A 118 -8.07 -4.59 -2.45
C ALA A 118 -7.66 -5.31 -3.74
N ASP A 119 -8.62 -5.58 -4.63
CA ASP A 119 -8.36 -6.23 -5.91
C ASP A 119 -7.46 -5.37 -6.81
N ARG A 120 -7.75 -4.07 -6.90
CA ARG A 120 -6.92 -3.10 -7.63
C ARG A 120 -5.47 -3.13 -7.16
N ARG A 121 -5.25 -3.18 -5.84
CA ARG A 121 -3.89 -3.24 -5.27
C ARG A 121 -3.19 -4.55 -5.59
N ALA A 122 -3.88 -5.68 -5.51
CA ALA A 122 -3.30 -6.97 -5.90
C ALA A 122 -2.76 -6.93 -7.35
N PHE A 123 -3.54 -6.38 -8.29
CA PHE A 123 -3.08 -6.21 -9.67
C PHE A 123 -1.87 -5.28 -9.80
N ILE A 124 -1.89 -4.11 -9.14
CA ILE A 124 -0.79 -3.14 -9.21
C ILE A 124 0.50 -3.72 -8.63
N ILE A 125 0.41 -4.42 -7.49
CA ILE A 125 1.56 -5.09 -6.86
C ILE A 125 2.15 -6.13 -7.81
N THR A 126 1.32 -6.97 -8.44
CA THR A 126 1.80 -7.98 -9.39
C THR A 126 2.50 -7.35 -10.58
N ILE A 127 1.92 -6.30 -11.19
CA ILE A 127 2.52 -5.64 -12.36
C ILE A 127 3.84 -4.95 -11.98
N ASN A 128 3.87 -4.24 -10.86
CA ASN A 128 5.06 -3.51 -10.41
C ASN A 128 6.15 -4.44 -9.89
N SER A 129 5.82 -5.68 -9.53
CA SER A 129 6.82 -6.69 -9.13
C SER A 129 7.62 -7.24 -10.33
N PHE A 130 7.15 -7.08 -11.56
CA PHE A 130 7.87 -7.58 -12.73
C PHE A 130 9.18 -6.82 -12.94
N GLY A 131 10.28 -7.57 -13.10
CA GLY A 131 11.62 -7.00 -13.23
C GLY A 131 12.27 -6.57 -11.91
N THR A 132 11.66 -6.91 -10.77
CA THR A 132 12.25 -6.72 -9.43
C THR A 132 12.77 -8.05 -8.87
N GLU A 133 13.57 -8.00 -7.80
CA GLU A 133 14.08 -9.19 -7.09
C GLU A 133 13.05 -9.81 -6.12
N LEU A 134 11.80 -9.32 -6.14
CA LEU A 134 10.75 -9.79 -5.24
C LEU A 134 10.31 -11.22 -5.57
N SER A 135 10.44 -12.12 -4.59
CA SER A 135 10.01 -13.52 -4.75
C SER A 135 8.49 -13.64 -4.90
N LYS A 136 8.03 -14.72 -5.54
CA LYS A 136 6.59 -15.00 -5.68
C LYS A 136 5.89 -15.18 -4.33
N GLU A 137 6.61 -15.72 -3.34
CA GLU A 137 6.12 -15.94 -1.99
C GLU A 137 5.96 -14.63 -1.22
N ASP A 138 6.94 -13.73 -1.31
CA ASP A 138 6.86 -12.42 -0.65
C ASP A 138 5.80 -11.54 -1.31
N ARG A 139 5.69 -11.59 -2.63
CA ARG A 139 4.59 -10.96 -3.35
C ARG A 139 3.22 -11.41 -2.85
N ALA A 140 3.04 -12.71 -2.60
CA ALA A 140 1.77 -13.24 -2.09
C ALA A 140 1.45 -12.70 -0.69
N LYS A 141 2.45 -12.46 0.17
CA LYS A 141 2.27 -11.86 1.49
C LYS A 141 1.80 -10.41 1.43
N LEU A 142 2.06 -9.69 0.34
CA LEU A 142 1.64 -8.29 0.17
C LEU A 142 0.17 -8.12 -0.22
N PHE A 143 -0.51 -9.18 -0.67
CA PHE A 143 -1.89 -9.05 -1.14
C PHE A 143 -2.89 -8.91 0.03
N PRO A 144 -3.86 -7.98 -0.06
CA PRO A 144 -4.95 -7.89 0.91
C PRO A 144 -5.94 -9.05 0.73
N HIS A 145 -6.38 -9.66 1.84
CA HIS A 145 -7.29 -10.82 1.80
C HIS A 145 -8.79 -10.47 1.90
N CYS A 146 -9.17 -9.22 1.65
CA CYS A 146 -10.55 -8.74 1.75
C CYS A 146 -11.23 -8.46 0.39
N GLY A 147 -10.60 -8.83 -0.73
CA GLY A 147 -11.12 -8.63 -2.09
C GLY A 147 -11.83 -9.85 -2.69
N LYS A 148 -12.41 -9.70 -3.88
CA LYS A 148 -13.10 -10.80 -4.59
C LYS A 148 -12.13 -11.76 -5.26
N LEU A 149 -10.88 -11.34 -5.45
CA LEU A 149 -9.80 -12.21 -5.94
C LEU A 149 -9.36 -13.23 -4.87
N TYR A 150 -9.66 -13.03 -3.60
CA TYR A 150 -9.33 -14.00 -2.56
C TYR A 150 -10.31 -15.18 -2.59
N PRO A 151 -9.86 -16.45 -2.53
CA PRO A 151 -8.47 -16.90 -2.44
C PRO A 151 -7.81 -17.25 -3.79
N GLU A 152 -8.58 -17.68 -4.80
CA GLU A 152 -8.02 -18.29 -6.01
C GLU A 152 -7.35 -17.28 -6.96
N GLY A 153 -7.95 -16.10 -7.15
CA GLY A 153 -7.39 -15.04 -8.00
C GLY A 153 -6.05 -14.54 -7.48
N LEU A 154 -5.89 -14.38 -6.16
CA LEU A 154 -4.61 -14.01 -5.55
C LEU A 154 -3.54 -15.09 -5.74
N ALA A 155 -3.92 -16.37 -5.63
CA ALA A 155 -2.98 -17.47 -5.88
C ALA A 155 -2.51 -17.51 -7.35
N GLN A 156 -3.38 -17.16 -8.30
CA GLN A 156 -3.01 -17.03 -9.72
C GLN A 156 -2.10 -15.82 -9.95
N LEU A 157 -2.44 -14.66 -9.36
CA LEU A 157 -1.60 -13.45 -9.42
C LEU A 157 -0.23 -13.64 -8.77
N ALA A 158 -0.14 -14.43 -7.70
CA ALA A 158 1.12 -14.78 -7.06
C ALA A 158 2.03 -15.62 -7.96
N ARG A 159 1.47 -16.37 -8.92
CA ARG A 159 2.22 -17.20 -9.87
C ARG A 159 2.54 -16.50 -11.18
N ALA A 160 1.82 -15.43 -11.50
CA ALA A 160 1.92 -14.71 -12.76
C ALA A 160 3.33 -14.16 -13.00
N ASP A 161 3.85 -14.37 -14.21
CA ASP A 161 5.21 -13.93 -14.61
C ASP A 161 5.17 -12.87 -15.71
N ASP A 162 4.02 -12.67 -16.34
CA ASP A 162 3.85 -11.72 -17.42
C ASP A 162 2.49 -11.00 -17.33
N TYR A 163 2.37 -9.95 -18.14
CA TYR A 163 1.18 -9.12 -18.20
C TYR A 163 -0.04 -9.84 -18.80
N GLU A 164 0.18 -10.81 -19.69
CA GLU A 164 -0.92 -11.55 -20.33
C GLU A 164 -1.62 -12.46 -19.32
N GLN A 165 -0.86 -13.11 -18.43
CA GLN A 165 -1.37 -13.93 -17.34
C GLN A 165 -2.17 -13.07 -16.35
N VAL A 166 -1.69 -11.88 -16.00
CA VAL A 166 -2.43 -10.94 -15.13
C VAL A 166 -3.75 -10.53 -15.78
N LYS A 167 -3.74 -10.25 -17.09
CA LYS A 167 -4.94 -9.92 -17.85
C LYS A 167 -5.92 -11.10 -17.91
N ALA A 168 -5.43 -12.32 -18.12
CA ALA A 168 -6.26 -13.52 -18.11
C ALA A 168 -7.01 -13.67 -16.77
N VAL A 169 -6.32 -13.46 -15.64
CA VAL A 169 -6.96 -13.44 -14.31
C VAL A 169 -8.02 -12.34 -14.23
N ALA A 170 -7.74 -11.13 -14.72
CA ALA A 170 -8.71 -10.04 -14.71
C ALA A 170 -9.97 -10.34 -15.55
N ASP A 171 -9.82 -11.02 -16.68
CA ASP A 171 -10.94 -11.37 -17.57
C ASP A 171 -11.90 -12.40 -16.93
N PHE A 172 -11.44 -13.22 -15.98
CA PHE A 172 -12.30 -14.13 -15.20
C PHE A 172 -13.21 -13.40 -14.20
N TYR A 173 -12.89 -12.15 -13.83
CA TYR A 173 -13.66 -11.37 -12.86
C TYR A 173 -14.27 -10.12 -13.55
N PRO A 174 -15.38 -10.28 -14.32
CA PRO A 174 -15.97 -9.23 -15.14
C PRO A 174 -16.58 -8.04 -14.36
N VAL A 175 -16.56 -8.08 -13.02
CA VAL A 175 -16.97 -6.97 -12.15
C VAL A 175 -15.97 -5.80 -12.20
N SER A 176 -14.88 -5.94 -12.95
CA SER A 176 -13.89 -4.89 -13.17
C SER A 176 -13.92 -4.28 -14.59
N PRO A 177 -15.02 -3.62 -15.04
CA PRO A 177 -15.02 -2.82 -16.27
C PRO A 177 -13.95 -1.71 -16.28
N LYS A 178 -13.34 -1.41 -15.12
CA LYS A 178 -12.24 -0.45 -14.96
C LYS A 178 -10.84 -1.09 -14.86
N ALA A 179 -10.70 -2.41 -14.65
CA ALA A 179 -9.38 -3.06 -14.73
C ALA A 179 -8.80 -2.93 -16.14
N SER A 180 -9.64 -3.02 -17.16
CA SER A 180 -9.28 -2.74 -18.56
C SER A 180 -8.85 -1.29 -18.82
N PHE A 181 -9.16 -0.34 -17.92
CA PHE A 181 -8.67 1.04 -17.97
C PHE A 181 -7.29 1.19 -17.30
N LEU A 182 -7.08 0.54 -16.16
CA LEU A 182 -5.76 0.51 -15.49
C LEU A 182 -4.71 -0.22 -16.35
N LEU A 183 -5.14 -1.25 -17.08
CA LEU A 183 -4.29 -2.01 -18.01
C LEU A 183 -4.08 -1.32 -19.38
N ARG A 184 -4.61 -0.10 -19.58
CA ARG A 184 -4.45 0.67 -20.83
C ARG A 184 -3.44 1.81 -20.73
N SER A 185 -2.83 2.05 -19.57
CA SER A 185 -1.87 3.14 -19.39
C SER A 185 -0.43 2.67 -19.13
N PRO A 186 0.29 2.12 -20.14
CA PRO A 186 1.75 2.04 -20.09
C PRO A 186 2.46 3.07 -21.01
N GLN A 187 1.80 4.14 -21.50
CA GLN A 187 2.45 5.14 -22.37
C GLN A 187 2.02 6.59 -22.13
N THR A 188 2.35 7.16 -20.97
CA THR A 188 2.43 8.61 -20.85
C THR A 188 3.56 8.97 -19.89
N ASN A 189 4.79 8.87 -20.41
CA ASN A 189 5.89 9.81 -20.17
C ASN A 189 7.18 9.26 -20.80
N GLN A 190 7.35 9.51 -22.09
CA GLN A 190 8.66 9.82 -22.65
C GLN A 190 8.51 11.14 -23.42
N ILE A 191 9.13 12.17 -22.83
CA ILE A 191 9.61 13.45 -23.40
C ILE A 191 8.57 14.36 -24.06
#